data_AF-A0A0G0PR60-F1
#
_entry.id   AF-A0A0G0PR60-F1
#
_cell.length_a   1.000
_cell.length_b   1.000
_cell.length_c   1.000
_cell.angle_alpha   90.00
_cell.angle_beta   90.00
_cell.angle_gamma   90.00
#
_symmetry.space_group_name_H-M   'P 1'
#
loop_
_entity.id
_entity.type
_entity.pdbx_description
1 polymer ?
#
loop_
_entity_poly.entity_id
_entity_poly.type
_entity_poly.pdbx_seq_one_letter_code
_entity_poly.pdbx_strand_id
1 'polypeptide(L)' 'MGVYFPEKTIDKMKRIGLSEAKVSEVLHNGKVVILPSGAEVLVKRYTSYEVGLFYKVNTRSGDYIITHVWKRDRR' A
#
# COMPACT_ATOMS: atom_id res chain seq x y z
N MET A 1 -11.62 -5.30 11.37
CA MET A 1 -10.61 -4.35 10.86
C MET A 1 -10.88 -4.13 9.39
N GLY A 2 -11.32 -2.93 9.02
CA GLY A 2 -11.52 -2.53 7.64
C GLY A 2 -10.28 -1.89 7.03
N VAL A 3 -10.29 -1.70 5.72
CA VAL A 3 -9.30 -0.92 4.99
C VAL A 3 -9.96 0.33 4.46
N TYR A 4 -9.45 1.49 4.85
CA TYR A 4 -9.92 2.79 4.40
C TYR A 4 -8.94 3.39 3.39
N PHE A 5 -9.48 3.78 2.24
CA PHE A 5 -8.76 4.47 1.17
C PHE A 5 -9.22 5.93 1.10
N PRO A 6 -8.37 6.90 1.48
CA PRO A 6 -8.63 8.31 1.23
C PRO A 6 -8.81 8.57 -0.28
N GLU A 7 -9.64 9.55 -0.64
CA GLU A 7 -9.95 9.90 -2.04
C GLU A 7 -8.68 10.13 -2.89
N LYS A 8 -7.70 10.88 -2.36
CA LYS A 8 -6.39 11.08 -3.02
C LYS A 8 -5.65 9.77 -3.33
N THR A 9 -5.81 8.75 -2.48
CA THR A 9 -5.18 7.44 -2.64
C THR A 9 -5.91 6.67 -3.74
N ILE A 10 -7.25 6.70 -3.74
CA ILE A 10 -8.09 6.10 -4.79
C ILE A 10 -7.74 6.69 -6.16
N ASP A 11 -7.61 8.01 -6.27
CA ASP A 11 -7.23 8.67 -7.51
C ASP A 11 -5.85 8.24 -7.99
N LYS A 12 -4.88 8.15 -7.07
CA LYS A 12 -3.54 7.65 -7.40
C LYS A 12 -3.60 6.19 -7.88
N MET A 13 -4.36 5.33 -7.21
CA MET A 13 -4.56 3.92 -7.58
C MET A 13 -5.11 3.79 -9.01
N LYS A 14 -6.13 4.58 -9.36
CA LYS A 14 -6.69 4.62 -10.72
C LYS A 14 -5.63 5.02 -11.75
N ARG A 15 -4.82 6.05 -11.47
CA ARG A 15 -3.75 6.52 -12.38
C ARG A 15 -2.66 5.48 -12.64
N ILE A 16 -2.32 4.66 -11.64
CA ILE A 16 -1.25 3.64 -11.74
C ILE A 16 -1.79 2.23 -12.02
N GLY A 17 -3.10 2.09 -12.27
CA GLY A 17 -3.74 0.81 -12.58
C GLY A 17 -3.67 -0.21 -11.45
N LEU A 18 -3.83 0.23 -10.19
CA LEU A 18 -3.92 -0.65 -9.02
C LEU A 18 -5.36 -0.78 -8.55
N SER A 19 -5.81 -2.01 -8.32
CA SER A 19 -7.11 -2.29 -7.69
C SER A 19 -7.00 -2.32 -6.17
N GLU A 20 -8.11 -2.05 -5.48
CA GLU A 20 -8.21 -2.17 -4.02
C GLU A 20 -7.86 -3.57 -3.54
N ALA A 21 -8.29 -4.60 -4.27
CA ALA A 21 -7.93 -6.00 -3.99
C ALA A 21 -6.40 -6.20 -4.00
N LYS A 22 -5.69 -5.59 -4.96
CA LYS A 22 -4.23 -5.69 -5.04
C LYS A 22 -3.56 -5.00 -3.86
N VAL A 23 -4.05 -3.83 -3.45
CA VAL A 23 -3.51 -3.10 -2.30
C VAL A 23 -3.79 -3.83 -0.98
N SER A 24 -4.98 -4.40 -0.82
CA SER A 24 -5.33 -5.26 0.32
C SER A 24 -4.43 -6.50 0.38
N GLU A 25 -4.13 -7.12 -0.78
CA GLU A 25 -3.20 -8.23 -0.85
C GLU A 25 -1.79 -7.86 -0.35
N VAL A 26 -1.30 -6.65 -0.65
CA VAL A 26 -0.03 -6.13 -0.13
C VAL A 26 -0.12 -5.82 1.37
N LEU A 27 -1.25 -5.31 1.84
CA LEU A 27 -1.45 -5.01 3.26
C LEU A 27 -1.35 -6.29 4.11
N HIS A 28 -1.94 -7.40 3.65
CA HIS A 28 -1.99 -8.64 4.42
C HIS A 28 -0.82 -9.60 4.15
N ASN A 29 -0.24 -9.57 2.95
CA ASN A 29 0.80 -10.52 2.52
C ASN A 29 2.10 -9.84 2.07
N GLY A 30 2.23 -8.53 2.27
CA GLY A 30 3.44 -7.78 1.97
C GLY A 30 4.54 -8.04 2.99
N LYS A 31 5.77 -7.76 2.60
CA LYS A 31 6.91 -7.74 3.52
C LYS A 31 7.12 -6.33 4.03
N VAL A 32 7.37 -6.20 5.33
CA VAL A 32 7.78 -4.91 5.90
C VAL A 32 9.21 -4.61 5.42
N VAL A 33 9.40 -3.43 4.87
CA VAL A 33 10.69 -2.91 4.42
C VAL A 33 10.91 -1.57 5.10
N ILE A 34 12.09 -1.39 5.69
CA ILE A 34 12.50 -0.12 6.28
C ILE A 34 13.25 0.65 5.19
N LEU A 35 12.71 1.81 4.81
CA LEU A 35 13.37 2.71 3.86
C LEU A 35 14.59 3.39 4.53
N PRO A 36 15.56 3.91 3.76
CA PRO A 36 16.69 4.67 4.29
C PRO A 36 16.28 5.88 5.15
N SER A 37 15.08 6.40 4.93
CA SER A 37 14.48 7.46 5.75
C SER A 37 14.01 6.99 7.14
N GLY A 38 14.15 5.70 7.46
CA GLY A 38 13.61 5.06 8.66
C GLY A 38 12.10 4.76 8.60
N ALA A 39 11.45 5.00 7.47
CA ALA A 39 10.01 4.75 7.34
C ALA A 39 9.73 3.28 7.04
N GLU A 40 8.83 2.68 7.81
CA GLU A 40 8.31 1.35 7.56
C GLU A 40 7.24 1.36 6.47
N VAL A 41 7.41 0.49 5.48
CA VAL A 41 6.46 0.31 4.39
C VAL A 41 6.19 -1.15 4.14
N LEU A 42 5.00 -1.46 3.63
CA LEU A 42 4.68 -2.80 3.14
C LEU A 42 4.92 -2.87 1.65
N VAL A 43 5.69 -3.87 1.23
CA VAL A 43 6.07 -4.07 -0.16
C VAL A 43 5.80 -5.51 -0.57
N LYS A 44 5.13 -5.69 -1.71
CA LYS A 44 4.96 -6.99 -2.35
C LYS A 44 5.50 -6.94 -3.78
N ARG A 45 6.34 -7.93 -4.09
CA ARG A 45 6.97 -8.09 -5.40
C ARG A 45 6.15 -9.08 -6.23
N TYR A 46 5.79 -8.66 -7.43
CA TYR A 46 5.21 -9.48 -8.48
C TYR A 46 6.27 -9.76 -9.55
N THR A 47 5.97 -10.65 -10.48
CA THR A 47 6.91 -11.06 -11.53
C THR A 47 7.46 -9.87 -12.31
N SER A 48 6.60 -8.95 -12.75
CA SER A 48 6.95 -7.80 -13.61
C SER A 48 7.00 -6.43 -12.90
N TYR A 49 6.47 -6.32 -11.68
CA TYR A 49 6.42 -5.05 -10.95
C TYR A 49 6.43 -5.26 -9.44
N GLU A 50 6.69 -4.19 -8.69
CA GLU A 50 6.61 -4.14 -7.24
C GLU A 50 5.52 -3.14 -6.84
N VAL A 51 4.73 -3.50 -5.84
CA VAL A 51 3.75 -2.59 -5.24
C VAL A 51 4.15 -2.36 -3.81
N GLY A 52 4.16 -1.10 -3.40
CA GLY A 52 4.34 -0.74 -2.01
C GLY A 52 3.27 0.22 -1.52
N LEU A 53 3.07 0.20 -0.21
CA LEU A 53 2.11 1.07 0.45
C LEU A 53 2.64 1.57 1.80
N PHE A 54 2.20 2.76 2.14
CA PHE A 54 2.23 3.33 3.47
C PHE A 54 0.85 3.20 4.08
N TYR A 55 0.78 2.80 5.34
CA TYR A 55 -0.46 2.70 6.07
C TYR A 55 -0.31 3.30 7.46
N LYS A 56 -1.45 3.64 8.06
CA LYS A 56 -1.58 3.96 9.48
C LYS A 56 -2.69 3.10 10.05
N VAL A 57 -2.59 2.73 11.31
CA VAL A 57 -3.68 2.06 12.02
C VAL A 57 -4.46 3.11 12.79
N ASN A 58 -5.77 3.17 12.57
CA ASN A 58 -6.65 3.96 13.40
C ASN A 58 -6.75 3.29 14.77
N THR A 59 -6.17 3.90 15.80
CA THR A 59 -6.12 3.32 17.16
C THR A 59 -7.48 3.20 17.83
N ARG A 60 -8.51 3.89 17.32
CA ARG A 60 -9.88 3.83 17.87
C ARG A 60 -10.69 2.66 17.32
N SER A 61 -10.57 2.38 16.01
CA SER A 61 -11.37 1.35 15.32
C SER A 61 -10.56 0.12 14.89
N GLY A 62 -9.23 0.20 14.94
CA GLY A 62 -8.33 -0.82 14.41
C GLY A 62 -8.24 -0.84 12.88
N ASP A 63 -8.83 0.14 12.19
CA ASP A 63 -8.86 0.15 10.72
C ASP A 63 -7.51 0.58 10.13
N TYR A 64 -7.15 -0.02 9.00
CA TYR A 64 -5.97 0.36 8.24
C TYR A 64 -6.29 1.50 7.28
N ILE A 65 -5.64 2.64 7.46
CA ILE A 65 -5.75 3.81 6.59
C ILE A 65 -4.57 3.80 5.63
N ILE A 66 -4.84 3.58 4.34
CA ILE A 66 -3.79 3.59 3.31
C ILE A 66 -3.48 5.03 2.90
N THR A 67 -2.32 5.53 3.32
CA THR A 67 -1.96 6.95 3.13
C THR A 67 -1.28 7.21 1.79
N HIS A 68 -0.57 6.22 1.28
CA HIS A 68 0.16 6.33 0.02
C HIS A 68 0.39 4.95 -0.60
N VAL A 69 0.34 4.88 -1.93
CA VAL A 69 0.64 3.67 -2.71
C VAL A 69 1.59 4.00 -3.84
N TRP A 70 2.42 3.06 -4.24
CA TRP A 70 3.20 3.16 -5.46
C TRP A 70 3.31 1.82 -6.17
N LYS A 71 3.51 1.88 -7.48
CA LYS A 71 3.83 0.77 -8.34
C LYS A 71 5.14 1.12 -9.05
N ARG A 72 6.08 0.18 -9.05
CA ARG A 72 7.38 0.33 -9.72
C ARG A 72 7.61 -0.87 -10.61
N ASP A 73 7.81 -0.64 -11.90
CA ASP A 73 8.18 -1.71 -12.82
C ASP A 73 9.61 -2.18 -12.54
N ARG A 74 9.86 -3.47 -12.76
CA ARG A 74 11.21 -4.04 -12.73
C ARG A 74 11.83 -3.82 -14.11
N ARG A 75 12.59 -2.74 -14.25
CA ARG A 75 13.55 -2.57 -15.35
C ARG A 75 14.94 -2.92 -14.86
#